data_AF-M1UME1-F1
#
_entry.id   AF-M1UME1-F1
#
_cell.length_a   1.000
_cell.length_b   1.000
_cell.length_c   1.000
_cell.angle_alpha   90.00
_cell.angle_beta   90.00
_cell.angle_gamma   90.00
#
_symmetry.space_group_name_H-M   'P 1'
#
loop_
_entity.id
_entity.type
_entity.pdbx_description
1 polymer ?
#
loop_
_entity_poly.entity_id
_entity_poly.type
_entity_poly.pdbx_seq_one_letter_code
_entity_poly.pdbx_strand_id
1 'polypeptide(L)'
;MTNNALTVPTRTRHQADLFKADFWEDMGLPQLKTSVADSFEDVARPAHTAVLEISAMPSALRQTIESAMVVCIPSPSELCGSNKDPLTAHWFTAWRRDPFELGLIECREVITGTHQELNKFREVLENLADEHRFEVQLRIVD
;
A
#
# COMPACT_ATOMS: atom_id res chain seq x y z
N MET A 1 -19.47 34.07 -33.69
CA MET A 1 -18.47 32.98 -33.81
C MET A 1 -17.50 33.12 -32.65
N THR A 2 -17.65 32.33 -31.59
CA THR A 2 -16.78 32.37 -30.41
C THR A 2 -16.50 30.93 -30.00
N ASN A 3 -15.23 30.52 -30.13
CA ASN A 3 -14.74 29.20 -29.74
C ASN A 3 -14.41 29.23 -28.24
N ASN A 4 -15.07 28.37 -27.46
CA ASN A 4 -14.65 28.10 -26.07
C ASN A 4 -13.60 27.00 -26.08
N ALA A 5 -12.37 27.35 -25.71
CA ALA A 5 -11.29 26.41 -25.48
C ALA A 5 -11.57 25.61 -24.20
N LEU A 6 -11.54 24.27 -24.31
CA LEU A 6 -11.58 23.34 -23.19
C LEU A 6 -10.22 23.34 -22.49
N THR A 7 -10.12 23.99 -21.34
CA THR A 7 -8.99 23.84 -20.43
C THR A 7 -9.17 22.57 -19.61
N VAL A 8 -8.32 21.56 -19.87
CA VAL A 8 -8.19 20.38 -19.01
C VAL A 8 -7.45 20.82 -17.74
N PRO A 9 -8.02 20.65 -16.52
CA PRO A 9 -7.30 20.98 -15.31
C PRO A 9 -6.25 19.91 -15.04
N THR A 10 -4.99 20.22 -15.31
CA THR A 10 -3.84 19.44 -14.85
C THR A 10 -3.75 19.59 -13.33
N ARG A 11 -4.24 18.59 -12.58
CA ARG A 11 -4.10 18.54 -11.13
C ARG A 11 -2.65 18.15 -10.79
N THR A 12 -1.78 19.14 -10.69
CA THR A 12 -0.44 18.99 -10.14
C THR A 12 -0.57 18.61 -8.66
N ARG A 13 -0.40 17.33 -8.33
CA ARG A 13 -0.39 16.86 -6.93
C ARG A 13 0.95 17.25 -6.31
N HIS A 14 0.92 18.21 -5.37
CA HIS A 14 2.06 18.47 -4.50
C HIS A 14 2.14 17.37 -3.44
N GLN A 15 3.31 16.75 -3.31
CA GLN A 15 3.62 15.67 -2.36
C GLN A 15 3.25 16.00 -0.90
N ALA A 16 3.19 17.28 -0.54
CA ALA A 16 2.79 17.76 0.79
C ALA A 16 1.31 17.50 1.14
N ASP A 17 0.42 17.32 0.15
CA ASP A 17 -1.01 17.09 0.42
C ASP A 17 -1.31 15.66 0.89
N LEU A 18 -0.40 14.70 0.67
CA LEU A 18 -0.54 13.31 1.12
C LEU A 18 -0.40 13.15 2.64
N PHE A 19 0.22 14.12 3.30
CA PHE A 19 0.49 14.07 4.74
C PHE A 19 -0.54 14.86 5.58
N LYS A 20 -1.57 15.46 4.97
CA LYS A 20 -2.61 16.18 5.71
C LYS A 20 -3.68 15.23 6.26
N ALA A 21 -4.10 15.49 7.50
CA ALA A 21 -5.18 14.80 8.21
C ALA A 21 -6.45 14.60 7.35
N ASP A 22 -6.78 15.60 6.53
CA ASP A 22 -7.95 15.65 5.66
C ASP A 22 -7.97 14.56 4.58
N PHE A 23 -6.81 14.07 4.13
CA PHE A 23 -6.74 12.96 3.15
C PHE A 23 -7.14 11.62 3.77
N TRP A 24 -6.84 11.44 5.06
CA TRP A 24 -7.15 10.22 5.81
C TRP A 24 -8.63 10.12 6.18
N GLU A 25 -9.26 11.28 6.44
CA GLU A 25 -10.70 11.36 6.73
C GLU A 25 -11.56 10.93 5.54
N ASP A 26 -11.14 11.27 4.30
CA ASP A 26 -11.86 10.91 3.06
C ASP A 26 -11.75 9.41 2.72
N MET A 27 -10.71 8.73 3.21
CA MET A 27 -10.47 7.29 2.96
C MET A 27 -11.08 6.36 4.03
N GLY A 28 -11.73 6.89 5.07
CA GLY A 28 -12.47 6.10 6.07
C GLY A 28 -11.64 5.23 7.00
N LEU A 29 -10.33 5.44 7.09
CA LEU A 29 -9.43 4.64 7.95
C LEU A 29 -9.36 5.20 9.38
N PRO A 30 -9.26 4.36 10.42
CA PRO A 30 -9.05 4.84 11.78
C PRO A 30 -7.69 5.57 11.89
N GLN A 31 -7.74 6.82 12.33
CA GLN A 31 -6.60 7.73 12.45
C GLN A 31 -5.59 7.21 13.50
N LEU A 32 -4.55 6.49 13.05
CA LEU A 32 -3.34 6.29 13.85
C LEU A 32 -2.62 7.65 13.94
N LYS A 33 -2.64 8.25 15.13
CA LYS A 33 -1.99 9.54 15.43
C LYS A 33 -0.49 9.46 15.15
N THR A 34 -0.07 9.84 13.95
CA THR A 34 1.36 9.94 13.61
C THR A 34 1.87 11.32 13.98
N SER A 35 2.52 11.41 15.14
CA SER A 35 3.48 12.47 15.41
C SER A 35 4.68 12.26 14.49
N VAL A 36 4.79 13.07 13.43
CA VAL A 36 5.97 13.12 12.57
C VAL A 36 7.09 13.83 13.33
N ALA A 37 7.85 13.05 14.11
CA ALA A 37 9.23 13.39 14.42
C ALA A 37 10.08 12.62 13.40
N ASP A 38 10.71 13.35 12.48
CA ASP A 38 11.73 12.86 11.56
C ASP A 38 12.88 12.22 12.37
N SER A 39 12.75 10.93 12.64
CA SER A 39 13.81 10.11 13.22
C SER A 39 14.52 9.43 12.06
N PHE A 40 15.42 10.15 11.39
CA PHE A 40 16.29 9.62 10.34
C PHE A 40 17.25 8.51 10.83
N GLU A 41 17.08 7.98 12.05
CA GLU A 41 17.85 6.87 12.61
C GLU A 41 17.39 5.48 12.11
N ASP A 42 16.23 5.37 11.45
CA ASP A 42 15.72 4.06 10.99
C ASP A 42 16.30 3.61 9.63
N VAL A 43 17.26 4.36 9.07
CA VAL A 43 17.96 3.98 7.83
C VAL A 43 18.98 2.85 8.06
N ALA A 44 19.30 2.54 9.33
CA ALA A 44 20.35 1.58 9.69
C ALA A 44 19.86 0.18 10.09
N ARG A 45 18.54 -0.07 10.16
CA ARG A 45 18.02 -1.40 10.47
C ARG A 45 17.92 -2.22 9.19
N PRO A 46 18.38 -3.49 9.17
CA PRO A 46 18.28 -4.32 7.97
C PRO A 46 16.81 -4.47 7.58
N ALA A 47 16.51 -4.24 6.30
CA ALA A 47 15.18 -4.49 5.78
C ALA A 47 14.90 -5.98 5.89
N HIS A 48 13.74 -6.31 6.47
CA HIS A 48 13.25 -7.67 6.53
C HIS A 48 12.47 -8.01 5.28
N THR A 49 12.57 -9.25 4.82
CA THR A 49 11.72 -9.78 3.74
C THR A 49 10.49 -10.43 4.34
N ALA A 50 9.32 -10.05 3.83
CA ALA A 50 8.05 -10.65 4.22
C ALA A 50 7.20 -11.06 3.02
N VAL A 51 6.36 -12.07 3.22
CA VAL A 51 5.34 -12.52 2.28
C VAL A 51 3.98 -12.04 2.77
N LEU A 52 3.31 -11.23 1.95
CA LEU A 52 1.92 -10.83 2.10
C LEU A 52 1.04 -11.79 1.29
N GLU A 53 0.05 -12.38 1.93
CA GLU A 53 -1.00 -13.19 1.31
C GLU A 53 -2.36 -12.59 1.68
N ILE A 54 -3.20 -12.33 0.69
CA ILE A 54 -4.57 -11.83 0.86
C ILE A 54 -5.50 -12.73 0.05
N SER A 55 -6.58 -13.22 0.67
CA SER A 55 -7.62 -14.04 0.04
C SER A 55 -9.02 -13.49 0.32
N ALA A 56 -9.96 -13.76 -0.59
CA ALA A 56 -11.36 -13.38 -0.49
C ALA A 56 -11.62 -11.87 -0.26
N MET A 57 -10.74 -10.98 -0.76
CA MET A 57 -10.87 -9.55 -0.52
C MET A 57 -11.78 -8.88 -1.55
N PRO A 58 -12.77 -8.05 -1.14
CA PRO A 58 -13.54 -7.23 -2.07
C PRO A 58 -12.64 -6.35 -2.94
N SER A 59 -12.84 -6.38 -4.26
CA SER A 59 -12.02 -5.63 -5.23
C SER A 59 -11.99 -4.11 -5.00
N ALA A 60 -13.00 -3.55 -4.33
CA ALA A 60 -13.03 -2.13 -3.95
C ALA A 60 -11.93 -1.74 -2.94
N LEU A 61 -11.42 -2.69 -2.14
CA LEU A 61 -10.40 -2.44 -1.11
C LEU A 61 -8.97 -2.43 -1.64
N ARG A 62 -8.78 -2.79 -2.92
CA ARG A 62 -7.46 -2.81 -3.57
C ARG A 62 -6.67 -1.52 -3.31
N GLN A 63 -7.29 -0.38 -3.57
CA GLN A 63 -6.63 0.92 -3.45
C GLN A 63 -6.28 1.23 -1.99
N THR A 64 -7.13 0.83 -1.04
CA THR A 64 -6.90 1.01 0.39
C THR A 64 -5.68 0.22 0.85
N ILE A 65 -5.54 -1.03 0.41
CA ILE A 65 -4.38 -1.88 0.73
C ILE A 65 -3.09 -1.32 0.10
N GLU A 66 -3.12 -0.94 -1.17
CA GLU A 66 -1.97 -0.33 -1.86
C GLU A 66 -1.54 0.98 -1.17
N SER A 67 -2.50 1.79 -0.70
CA SER A 67 -2.21 3.00 0.07
C SER A 67 -1.63 2.66 1.44
N ALA A 68 -2.17 1.67 2.15
CA ALA A 68 -1.65 1.23 3.44
C ALA A 68 -0.19 0.74 3.34
N MET A 69 0.18 0.06 2.25
CA MET A 69 1.57 -0.32 1.99
C MET A 69 2.50 0.90 1.91
N VAL A 70 2.16 1.90 1.09
CA VAL A 70 2.97 3.13 0.92
C VAL A 70 3.19 3.87 2.25
N VAL A 71 2.20 3.80 3.14
CA VAL A 71 2.14 4.59 4.36
C VAL A 71 2.78 3.88 5.54
N CYS A 72 2.61 2.57 5.62
CA CYS A 72 3.15 1.76 6.70
C CYS A 72 4.59 1.32 6.42
N ILE A 73 5.00 1.28 5.15
CA ILE A 73 6.32 0.84 4.70
C ILE A 73 6.98 1.95 3.87
N PRO A 74 7.40 3.07 4.50
CA PRO A 74 8.08 4.16 3.81
C PRO A 74 9.51 3.82 3.38
N SER A 75 10.12 2.78 3.96
CA SER A 75 11.46 2.33 3.54
C SER A 75 11.49 1.91 2.06
N PRO A 76 12.55 2.27 1.33
CA PRO A 76 12.67 1.90 -0.08
C PRO A 76 12.74 0.39 -0.23
N SER A 77 12.03 -0.17 -1.22
CA SER A 77 12.06 -1.60 -1.46
C SER A 77 13.42 -2.04 -2.00
N GLU A 78 14.01 -3.06 -1.35
CA GLU A 78 15.27 -3.68 -1.78
C GLU A 78 15.06 -4.73 -2.89
N LEU A 79 13.80 -5.01 -3.27
CA LEU A 79 13.46 -6.00 -4.29
C LEU A 79 13.68 -5.49 -5.73
N CYS A 80 13.91 -4.18 -5.89
CA CYS A 80 14.09 -3.53 -7.18
C CYS A 80 15.56 -3.58 -7.63
N GLY A 81 15.96 -4.70 -8.25
CA GLY A 81 17.26 -4.80 -8.91
C GLY A 81 17.27 -3.99 -10.21
N SER A 82 18.27 -3.14 -10.40
CA SER A 82 18.48 -2.24 -11.56
C SER A 82 18.53 -2.92 -12.95
N ASN A 83 18.33 -4.25 -13.02
CA ASN A 83 18.50 -5.06 -14.24
C ASN A 83 17.31 -6.01 -14.49
N LYS A 84 16.16 -5.79 -13.84
CA LYS A 84 14.94 -6.57 -14.09
C LYS A 84 14.21 -6.03 -15.32
N ASP A 85 13.80 -6.94 -16.20
CA ASP A 85 12.95 -6.61 -17.35
C ASP A 85 11.68 -5.90 -16.87
N PRO A 86 11.33 -4.72 -17.39
CA PRO A 86 10.15 -3.96 -16.98
C PRO A 86 8.84 -4.76 -17.09
N LEU A 87 8.77 -5.78 -17.95
CA LEU A 87 7.58 -6.66 -18.06
C LEU A 87 7.51 -7.74 -16.98
N THR A 88 8.61 -8.02 -16.28
CA THR A 88 8.68 -8.99 -15.17
C THR A 88 9.01 -8.33 -13.83
N ALA A 89 9.28 -7.02 -13.85
CA ALA A 89 9.51 -6.23 -12.67
C ALA A 89 8.22 -6.14 -11.85
N HIS A 90 8.32 -6.47 -10.56
CA HIS A 90 7.21 -6.39 -9.62
C HIS A 90 7.07 -4.95 -9.11
N TRP A 91 6.65 -4.05 -10.00
CA TRP A 91 6.40 -2.64 -9.68
C TRP A 91 5.02 -2.40 -9.06
N PHE A 92 4.16 -3.41 -9.11
CA PHE A 92 2.78 -3.34 -8.66
C PHE A 92 2.38 -4.68 -8.07
N THR A 93 1.47 -4.63 -7.10
CA THR A 93 0.79 -5.80 -6.53
C THR A 93 0.04 -6.56 -7.62
N ALA A 94 0.35 -7.84 -7.78
CA ALA A 94 -0.22 -8.72 -8.78
C ALA A 94 -1.55 -9.31 -8.29
N TRP A 95 -2.58 -8.46 -8.24
CA TRP A 95 -3.94 -8.88 -7.91
C TRP A 95 -4.50 -9.87 -8.93
N ARG A 96 -5.06 -10.97 -8.44
CA ARG A 96 -5.80 -11.96 -9.23
C ARG A 96 -7.25 -11.98 -8.80
N ARG A 97 -8.13 -12.37 -9.72
CA ARG A 97 -9.55 -12.61 -9.39
C ARG A 97 -9.66 -13.91 -8.61
N ASP A 98 -10.52 -13.93 -7.61
CA ASP A 98 -10.89 -15.16 -6.96
C ASP A 98 -11.55 -16.12 -7.98
N PRO A 99 -11.13 -17.40 -8.04
CA PRO A 99 -11.66 -18.33 -9.02
C PRO A 99 -13.08 -18.84 -8.69
N PHE A 100 -13.54 -18.65 -7.47
CA PHE A 100 -14.81 -19.17 -6.95
C PHE A 100 -15.88 -18.08 -6.80
N GLU A 101 -15.49 -16.84 -6.49
CA GLU A 101 -16.43 -15.73 -6.22
C GLU A 101 -16.17 -14.46 -7.04
N LEU A 102 -17.20 -13.98 -7.75
CA LEU A 102 -17.10 -12.76 -8.54
C LEU A 102 -16.97 -11.52 -7.65
N GLY A 103 -16.04 -10.64 -8.02
CA GLY A 103 -15.81 -9.37 -7.32
C GLY A 103 -14.80 -9.46 -6.16
N LEU A 104 -14.38 -10.68 -5.80
CA LEU A 104 -13.28 -10.91 -4.88
C LEU A 104 -11.96 -11.03 -5.63
N ILE A 105 -10.89 -10.62 -4.95
CA ILE A 105 -9.52 -10.67 -5.43
C ILE A 105 -8.59 -11.22 -4.35
N GLU A 106 -7.46 -11.74 -4.81
CA GLU A 106 -6.39 -12.28 -3.98
C GLU A 106 -5.04 -11.76 -4.47
N CYS A 107 -4.03 -11.79 -3.60
CA CYS A 107 -2.65 -11.58 -4.01
C CYS A 107 -1.69 -12.37 -3.13
N ARG A 108 -0.47 -12.56 -3.66
CA ARG A 108 0.66 -13.08 -2.91
C ARG A 108 1.90 -12.32 -3.33
N GLU A 109 2.38 -11.44 -2.46
CA GLU A 109 3.50 -10.56 -2.74
C GLU A 109 4.65 -10.76 -1.78
N VAL A 110 5.86 -10.55 -2.29
CA VAL A 110 7.05 -10.38 -1.45
C VAL A 110 7.28 -8.89 -1.28
N ILE A 111 7.43 -8.44 -0.03
CA ILE A 111 7.68 -7.05 0.33
C ILE A 111 8.89 -6.97 1.27
N THR A 112 9.47 -5.78 1.37
CA THR A 112 10.60 -5.50 2.25
C THR A 112 10.31 -4.27 3.10
N GLY A 113 10.70 -4.29 4.37
CA GLY A 113 10.57 -3.15 5.27
C GLY A 113 11.21 -3.44 6.62
N THR A 114 11.31 -2.44 7.48
CA THR A 114 11.81 -2.68 8.85
C THR A 114 10.78 -3.51 9.63
N HIS A 115 11.22 -4.19 10.70
CA HIS A 115 10.32 -4.96 11.54
C HIS A 115 9.17 -4.11 12.11
N GLN A 116 9.44 -2.83 12.42
CA GLN A 116 8.44 -1.89 12.92
C GLN A 116 7.41 -1.53 11.84
N GLU A 117 7.85 -1.27 10.62
CA GLU A 117 6.98 -0.99 9.47
C GLU A 117 6.06 -2.18 9.15
N LEU A 118 6.64 -3.39 9.09
CA LEU A 118 5.89 -4.61 8.80
C LEU A 118 4.87 -4.94 9.90
N ASN A 119 5.19 -4.68 11.17
CA ASN A 119 4.23 -4.85 12.27
C ASN A 119 3.11 -3.81 12.22
N LYS A 120 3.44 -2.54 11.97
CA LYS A 120 2.42 -1.50 11.80
C LYS A 120 1.49 -1.84 10.63
N PHE A 121 2.05 -2.32 9.52
CA PHE A 121 1.26 -2.74 8.37
C PHE A 121 0.37 -3.93 8.69
N ARG A 122 0.88 -4.94 9.42
CA ARG A 122 0.10 -6.08 9.92
C ARG A 122 -1.13 -5.62 10.71
N GLU A 123 -0.96 -4.72 11.67
CA GLU A 123 -2.07 -4.23 12.50
C GLU A 123 -3.16 -3.56 11.64
N VAL A 124 -2.76 -2.76 10.64
CA VAL A 124 -3.72 -2.14 9.71
C VAL A 124 -4.44 -3.20 8.88
N LEU A 125 -3.72 -4.20 8.37
CA LEU A 125 -4.30 -5.29 7.59
C LEU A 125 -5.29 -6.13 8.40
N GLU A 126 -4.95 -6.49 9.64
CA GLU A 126 -5.82 -7.27 10.52
C GLU A 126 -7.13 -6.52 10.81
N ASN A 127 -7.06 -5.21 11.10
CA ASN A 127 -8.25 -4.39 11.28
C ASN A 127 -9.14 -4.35 10.02
N LEU A 128 -8.55 -4.16 8.84
CA LEU A 128 -9.28 -4.16 7.56
C LEU A 128 -9.91 -5.53 7.27
N ALA A 129 -9.16 -6.61 7.52
CA ALA A 129 -9.62 -7.98 7.34
C ALA A 129 -10.83 -8.30 8.23
N ASP A 130 -10.77 -7.88 9.50
CA ASP A 130 -11.88 -8.05 10.44
C ASP A 130 -13.11 -7.23 10.05
N GLU A 131 -12.92 -5.97 9.64
CA GLU A 131 -14.01 -5.07 9.24
C GLU A 131 -14.71 -5.55 7.96
N HIS A 132 -13.94 -6.00 6.97
CA HIS A 132 -14.45 -6.35 5.64
C HIS A 132 -14.55 -7.85 5.37
N ARG A 133 -14.25 -8.69 6.38
CA ARG A 133 -14.38 -10.14 6.34
C ARG A 133 -13.59 -10.82 5.22
N PHE A 134 -12.34 -10.43 5.05
CA PHE A 134 -11.39 -11.12 4.18
C PHE A 134 -10.22 -11.70 4.98
N GLU A 135 -9.39 -12.51 4.34
CA GLU A 135 -8.27 -13.17 5.00
C GLU A 135 -6.95 -12.49 4.63
N VAL A 136 -6.09 -12.31 5.63
CA VAL A 136 -4.76 -11.76 5.42
C VAL A 136 -3.72 -12.47 6.25
N GLN A 137 -2.55 -12.64 5.66
CA GLN A 137 -1.37 -13.12 6.36
C GLN A 137 -0.14 -12.34 5.90
N LEU A 138 0.59 -11.81 6.86
CA LEU A 138 1.92 -11.25 6.63
C LEU A 138 2.94 -12.12 7.37
N ARG A 139 3.96 -12.65 6.71
CA ARG A 139 4.99 -13.49 7.36
C ARG A 139 6.38 -12.97 7.02
N ILE A 140 7.17 -12.66 8.03
CA ILE A 140 8.60 -12.42 7.84
C ILE A 140 9.27 -13.77 7.53
N VAL A 141 10.16 -13.80 6.54
CA VAL A 141 10.74 -15.05 5.98
C VAL A 141 12.27 -15.10 5.98
N ASP A 142 12.92 -14.14 6.63
CA ASP A 142 14.38 -14.11 6.81
C ASP A 142 14.85 -14.58 8.20
#